data_AF-A0A7W0FTT2-F1
#
_entry.id   AF-A0A7W0FTT2-F1
#
_cell.length_a   1.000
_cell.length_b   1.000
_cell.length_c   1.000
_cell.angle_alpha   90.00
_cell.angle_beta   90.00
_cell.angle_gamma   90.00
#
_symmetry.space_group_name_H-M   'P 1'
#
loop_
_entity.id
_entity.type
_entity.pdbx_description
1 polymer ?
#
loop_
_entity_poly.entity_id
_entity_poly.type
_entity_poly.pdbx_seq_one_letter_code
_entity_poly.pdbx_strand_id
1 'polypeptide(L)'
;MKNMQYLSKTLFSSTLAGFLALGGALKAEVIQQAPSKNLKAEFAIKIESDGTKVIHDEDGSLIEIKPDGNKLIKKTDGTSVHIKPDGTKIVHDADGSSIEIKLDGAKFIKKPDGSSIQIKPDGEKIIQNPDGSVIQIDATGAKTIKKSGNE
;
A
#
# COMPACT_ATOMS: atom_id res chain seq x y z
N MET A 1 4.51 31.77 -10.16
CA MET A 1 5.86 31.15 -10.16
C MET A 1 5.80 29.96 -9.22
N LYS A 2 6.03 28.73 -9.71
CA LYS A 2 5.94 27.51 -8.89
C LYS A 2 7.24 27.38 -8.08
N ASN A 3 7.15 27.48 -6.75
CA ASN A 3 8.27 27.36 -5.82
C ASN A 3 8.72 25.90 -5.73
N MET A 4 9.60 25.48 -6.64
CA MET A 4 10.26 24.18 -6.58
C MET A 4 11.40 24.25 -5.57
N GLN A 5 11.13 23.80 -4.35
CA GLN A 5 12.12 23.74 -3.25
C GLN A 5 12.94 22.46 -3.39
N TYR A 6 14.17 22.57 -3.87
CA TYR A 6 15.15 21.48 -3.87
C TYR A 6 15.70 21.32 -2.44
N LEU A 7 15.16 20.37 -1.67
CA LEU A 7 15.63 20.10 -0.30
C LEU A 7 16.72 19.02 -0.31
N SER A 8 17.88 19.34 0.26
CA SER A 8 19.03 18.42 0.36
C SER A 8 18.84 17.40 1.49
N LYS A 9 19.02 16.12 1.13
CA LYS A 9 19.34 14.93 1.96
C LYS A 9 19.19 15.09 3.48
N THR A 10 17.99 14.79 3.98
CA THR A 10 17.84 14.16 5.30
C THR A 10 17.42 12.72 5.05
N LEU A 11 18.33 11.78 5.32
CA LEU A 11 18.23 10.36 4.97
C LEU A 11 16.98 9.71 5.58
N PHE A 12 16.00 9.38 4.73
CA PHE A 12 15.20 8.17 4.88
C PHE A 12 15.74 7.15 3.87
N SER A 13 16.89 6.57 4.17
CA SER A 13 17.39 5.39 3.47
C SER A 13 17.02 4.17 4.30
N SER A 14 16.07 3.36 3.82
CA SER A 14 16.12 1.90 3.98
C SER A 14 15.04 1.21 3.13
N THR A 15 15.52 0.57 2.07
CA THR A 15 15.03 -0.71 1.53
C THR A 15 13.66 -0.73 0.82
N LEU A 16 13.69 -0.42 -0.48
CA LEU A 16 12.59 -0.55 -1.45
C LEU A 16 12.19 -2.03 -1.77
N ALA A 17 12.80 -3.03 -1.12
CA ALA A 17 12.49 -4.46 -1.35
C ALA A 17 11.87 -5.21 -0.15
N GLY A 18 11.58 -4.54 0.98
CA GLY A 18 11.23 -5.24 2.25
C GLY A 18 9.78 -5.19 2.71
N PHE A 19 8.90 -4.35 2.15
CA PHE A 19 7.62 -4.00 2.80
C PHE A 19 6.41 -4.89 2.47
N LEU A 20 6.63 -6.12 1.98
CA LEU A 20 5.56 -7.09 1.74
C LEU A 20 5.53 -8.28 2.72
N ALA A 21 6.44 -8.34 3.70
CA ALA A 21 6.45 -9.40 4.70
C ALA A 21 5.83 -8.94 6.04
N LEU A 22 4.80 -9.69 6.46
CA LEU A 22 4.21 -9.80 7.80
C LEU A 22 4.84 -8.98 8.95
N GLY A 23 4.02 -8.15 9.61
CA GLY A 23 4.01 -8.04 11.08
C GLY A 23 5.21 -7.41 11.82
N GLY A 24 6.13 -6.70 11.17
CA GLY A 24 7.26 -6.06 11.85
C GLY A 24 6.97 -4.63 12.32
N ALA A 25 7.16 -4.36 13.62
CA ALA A 25 7.06 -3.04 14.23
C ALA A 25 8.08 -2.04 13.64
N LEU A 26 7.64 -0.80 13.38
CA LEU A 26 8.50 0.32 13.00
C LEU A 26 9.32 0.76 14.24
N LYS A 27 10.59 0.35 14.32
CA LYS A 27 11.58 1.04 15.15
C LYS A 27 12.22 2.14 14.30
N ALA A 28 11.95 3.39 14.67
CA ALA A 28 12.72 4.53 14.17
C ALA A 28 14.11 4.48 14.85
N GLU A 29 15.14 4.20 14.07
CA GLU A 29 16.52 4.29 14.54
C GLU A 29 17.25 5.39 13.77
N VAL A 30 17.70 6.40 14.52
CA VAL A 30 18.44 7.56 14.02
C VAL A 30 19.90 7.13 13.85
N ILE A 31 20.36 6.92 12.61
CA ILE A 31 21.78 6.66 12.33
C ILE A 31 22.44 7.97 11.89
N GLN A 32 23.36 8.46 12.72
CA GLN A 32 24.18 9.66 12.48
C GLN A 32 25.15 9.47 11.30
N GLN A 33 25.44 10.58 10.62
CA GLN A 33 26.18 10.73 9.35
C GLN A 33 27.57 10.07 9.28
N ALA A 34 27.96 9.66 8.06
CA ALA A 34 29.34 9.56 7.60
C ALA A 34 29.46 10.11 6.15
N PRO A 35 30.64 10.65 5.73
CA PRO A 35 30.73 11.72 4.75
C PRO A 35 30.74 11.26 3.28
N SER A 36 30.01 12.04 2.49
CA SER A 36 30.00 12.24 1.03
C SER A 36 31.01 11.49 0.16
N LYS A 37 30.50 10.58 -0.69
CA LYS A 37 31.11 10.27 -2.00
C LYS A 37 30.04 10.19 -3.09
N ASN A 38 30.27 10.98 -4.15
CA ASN A 38 29.67 10.97 -5.49
C ASN A 38 28.54 9.96 -5.73
N LEU A 39 27.30 10.44 -5.72
CA LEU A 39 26.16 9.76 -6.33
C LEU A 39 25.39 10.79 -7.15
N LYS A 40 25.50 10.63 -8.46
CA LYS A 40 24.91 11.47 -9.50
C LYS A 40 23.47 10.99 -9.71
N ALA A 41 22.58 11.38 -8.80
CA ALA A 41 21.13 11.36 -8.99
C ALA A 41 20.49 12.34 -8.02
N GLU A 42 20.10 13.49 -8.54
CA GLU A 42 19.31 14.47 -7.82
C GLU A 42 17.86 13.99 -7.80
N PHE A 43 17.43 13.30 -6.73
CA PHE A 43 16.01 13.02 -6.51
C PHE A 43 15.29 14.37 -6.31
N ALA A 44 14.50 14.79 -7.31
CA ALA A 44 13.74 16.02 -7.24
C ALA A 44 12.48 15.80 -6.39
N ILE A 45 12.44 16.40 -5.20
CA ILE A 45 11.22 16.52 -4.41
C ILE A 45 10.52 17.80 -4.88
N LYS A 46 9.34 17.65 -5.47
CA LYS A 46 8.47 18.78 -5.79
C LYS A 46 7.51 19.00 -4.64
N ILE A 47 7.46 20.24 -4.14
CA ILE A 47 6.49 20.65 -3.13
C ILE A 47 5.47 21.55 -3.82
N GLU A 48 4.20 21.14 -3.78
CA GLU A 48 3.09 21.89 -4.34
C GLU A 48 2.61 22.97 -3.35
N SER A 49 1.82 23.94 -3.82
CA SER A 49 1.34 25.06 -2.99
C SER A 49 0.41 24.64 -1.85
N ASP A 50 -0.21 23.47 -1.97
CA ASP A 50 -1.03 22.87 -0.92
C ASP A 50 -0.20 22.15 0.16
N GLY A 51 1.13 22.03 -0.02
CA GLY A 51 2.04 21.29 0.86
C GLY A 51 2.22 19.81 0.48
N THR A 52 1.59 19.35 -0.60
CA THR A 52 1.80 18.01 -1.15
C THR A 52 3.25 17.87 -1.63
N LYS A 53 3.89 16.76 -1.25
CA LYS A 53 5.24 16.41 -1.68
C LYS A 53 5.16 15.31 -2.73
N VAL A 54 5.76 15.53 -3.89
CA VAL A 54 5.87 14.55 -4.97
C VAL A 54 7.35 14.22 -5.16
N ILE A 55 7.66 12.93 -5.19
CA ILE A 55 9.01 12.39 -5.34
C ILE A 55 9.00 11.47 -6.56
N HIS A 56 9.90 11.73 -7.50
CA HIS A 56 10.17 10.82 -8.61
C HIS A 56 11.41 10.00 -8.29
N ASP A 57 11.28 8.68 -8.38
CA ASP A 57 12.38 7.74 -8.18
C ASP A 57 13.10 7.45 -9.52
N GLU A 58 14.34 6.96 -9.46
CA GLU A 58 15.16 6.64 -10.63
C GLU A 58 14.55 5.51 -11.47
N ASP A 59 13.82 4.59 -10.83
CA ASP A 59 13.13 3.48 -11.48
C ASP A 59 11.84 3.92 -12.20
N GLY A 60 11.49 5.22 -12.14
CA GLY A 60 10.29 5.81 -12.72
C GLY A 60 9.06 5.79 -11.80
N SER A 61 9.17 5.23 -10.61
CA SER A 61 8.11 5.25 -9.60
C SER A 61 7.86 6.66 -9.08
N LEU A 62 6.65 6.90 -8.59
CA LEU A 62 6.22 8.17 -8.02
C LEU A 62 5.68 7.97 -6.61
N ILE A 63 6.10 8.83 -5.69
CA ILE A 63 5.56 8.90 -4.33
C ILE A 63 4.93 10.27 -4.12
N GLU A 64 3.68 10.30 -3.69
CA GLU A 64 2.96 11.49 -3.30
C GLU A 64 2.61 11.42 -1.81
N ILE A 65 2.91 12.48 -1.07
CA ILE A 65 2.58 12.62 0.35
C ILE A 65 1.77 13.89 0.50
N LYS A 66 0.49 13.73 0.84
CA LYS A 66 -0.42 14.85 1.07
C LYS A 66 -0.28 15.38 2.51
N PRO A 67 -0.61 16.67 2.74
CA PRO A 67 -0.61 17.26 4.07
C PRO A 67 -1.58 16.61 5.06
N ASP A 68 -2.67 16.02 4.55
CA ASP A 68 -3.67 15.29 5.35
C ASP A 68 -3.16 13.94 5.88
N GLY A 69 -1.95 13.51 5.49
CA GLY A 69 -1.34 12.26 5.88
C GLY A 69 -1.55 11.10 4.90
N ASN A 70 -2.36 11.28 3.85
CA ASN A 70 -2.48 10.30 2.77
C ASN A 70 -1.16 10.18 2.00
N LYS A 71 -0.80 8.95 1.64
CA LYS A 71 0.35 8.66 0.79
C LYS A 71 -0.06 7.78 -0.38
N LEU A 72 0.49 8.07 -1.55
CA LEU A 72 0.28 7.29 -2.76
C LEU A 72 1.63 6.94 -3.38
N ILE A 73 1.83 5.67 -3.68
CA ILE A 73 2.99 5.17 -4.41
C ILE A 73 2.46 4.62 -5.73
N LYS A 74 3.02 5.05 -6.86
CA LYS A 74 2.75 4.48 -8.18
C LYS A 74 4.05 3.88 -8.69
N LYS A 75 4.01 2.61 -9.06
CA LYS A 75 5.14 1.89 -9.64
C LYS A 75 5.03 1.88 -11.16
N THR A 76 6.17 1.66 -11.82
CA THR A 76 6.24 1.53 -13.28
C THR A 76 5.62 0.24 -13.81
N ASP A 77 5.52 -0.79 -12.97
CA ASP A 77 4.81 -2.04 -13.29
C ASP A 77 3.28 -1.90 -13.35
N GLY A 78 2.74 -0.73 -13.01
CA GLY A 78 1.29 -0.45 -12.97
C GLY A 78 0.66 -0.61 -11.59
N THR A 79 1.39 -1.17 -10.62
CA THR A 79 0.94 -1.31 -9.23
C THR A 79 0.88 0.07 -8.56
N SER A 80 -0.10 0.25 -7.67
CA SER A 80 -0.14 1.40 -6.77
C SER A 80 -0.47 1.03 -5.33
N VAL A 81 0.03 1.81 -4.39
CA VAL A 81 -0.19 1.63 -2.95
C VAL A 81 -0.68 2.94 -2.36
N HIS A 82 -1.86 2.91 -1.76
CA HIS A 82 -2.44 4.01 -0.99
C HIS A 82 -2.30 3.70 0.50
N ILE A 83 -1.78 4.64 1.28
CA ILE A 83 -1.72 4.57 2.74
C ILE A 83 -2.53 5.74 3.28
N LYS A 84 -3.58 5.43 4.03
CA LYS A 84 -4.45 6.42 4.65
C LYS A 84 -3.93 6.83 6.03
N PRO A 85 -4.32 8.02 6.54
CA PRO A 85 -3.95 8.49 7.88
C PRO A 85 -4.39 7.56 9.01
N ASP A 86 -5.49 6.84 8.82
CA ASP A 86 -6.02 5.84 9.77
C ASP A 86 -5.19 4.54 9.81
N GLY A 87 -4.14 4.44 9.00
CA GLY A 87 -3.27 3.26 8.89
C GLY A 87 -3.73 2.23 7.87
N THR A 88 -4.90 2.42 7.24
CA THR A 88 -5.39 1.54 6.18
C THR A 88 -4.48 1.59 4.97
N LYS A 89 -4.13 0.42 4.43
CA LYS A 89 -3.31 0.26 3.23
C LYS A 89 -4.14 -0.37 2.13
N ILE A 90 -4.12 0.22 0.94
CA ILE A 90 -4.79 -0.31 -0.25
C ILE A 90 -3.73 -0.52 -1.32
N VAL A 91 -3.62 -1.72 -1.85
CA VAL A 91 -2.76 -2.07 -2.98
C VAL A 91 -3.67 -2.33 -4.18
N HIS A 92 -3.39 -1.71 -5.31
CA HIS A 92 -3.96 -2.05 -6.61
C HIS A 92 -2.86 -2.61 -7.48
N ASP A 93 -3.05 -3.79 -8.03
CA ASP A 93 -2.10 -4.42 -8.93
C ASP A 93 -2.47 -4.11 -10.39
N ALA A 94 -1.52 -4.29 -11.31
CA ALA A 94 -1.69 -4.03 -12.72
C ALA A 94 -2.69 -4.98 -13.40
N ASP A 95 -2.90 -6.17 -12.82
CA ASP A 95 -3.89 -7.15 -13.29
C ASP A 95 -5.35 -6.78 -12.95
N GLY A 96 -5.56 -5.68 -12.20
CA GLY A 96 -6.88 -5.23 -11.75
C GLY A 96 -7.32 -5.79 -10.39
N SER A 97 -6.48 -6.61 -9.75
CA SER A 97 -6.69 -7.06 -8.37
C SER A 97 -6.42 -5.93 -7.38
N SER A 98 -7.00 -6.04 -6.18
CA SER A 98 -6.71 -5.11 -5.10
C SER A 98 -6.77 -5.77 -3.72
N ILE A 99 -6.02 -5.22 -2.78
CA ILE A 99 -5.99 -5.67 -1.39
C ILE A 99 -6.10 -4.44 -0.49
N GLU A 100 -7.12 -4.38 0.34
CA GLU A 100 -7.23 -3.45 1.46
C GLU A 100 -6.86 -4.18 2.76
N ILE A 101 -6.03 -3.54 3.58
CA ILE A 101 -5.61 -4.00 4.90
C ILE A 101 -5.88 -2.88 5.88
N LYS A 102 -6.78 -3.15 6.84
CA LYS A 102 -7.14 -2.20 7.90
C LYS A 102 -6.20 -2.37 9.10
N LEU A 103 -6.18 -1.36 9.96
CA LEU A 103 -5.32 -1.33 11.15
C LEU A 103 -5.67 -2.44 12.17
N ASP A 104 -6.94 -2.83 12.23
CA ASP A 104 -7.44 -3.93 13.07
C ASP A 104 -7.04 -5.33 12.54
N GLY A 105 -6.36 -5.40 11.40
CA GLY A 105 -5.97 -6.65 10.75
C GLY A 105 -6.99 -7.20 9.77
N ALA A 106 -8.17 -6.59 9.63
CA ALA A 106 -9.15 -6.97 8.62
C ALA A 106 -8.57 -6.77 7.21
N LYS A 107 -8.90 -7.68 6.30
CA LYS A 107 -8.45 -7.63 4.90
C LYS A 107 -9.61 -7.78 3.95
N PHE A 108 -9.55 -7.08 2.83
CA PHE A 108 -10.47 -7.25 1.71
C PHE A 108 -9.67 -7.38 0.42
N ILE A 109 -9.82 -8.51 -0.26
CA ILE A 109 -9.12 -8.85 -1.49
C ILE A 109 -10.16 -8.91 -2.60
N LYS A 110 -9.92 -8.20 -3.69
CA LYS A 110 -10.68 -8.31 -4.93
C LYS A 110 -9.77 -8.86 -6.01
N LYS A 111 -10.20 -9.89 -6.72
CA LYS A 111 -9.44 -10.49 -7.81
C LYS A 111 -9.95 -10.02 -9.17
N PRO A 112 -9.15 -10.18 -10.25
CA PRO A 112 -9.53 -9.75 -11.58
C PRO A 112 -10.72 -10.55 -12.15
N ASP A 113 -10.87 -11.79 -11.71
CA ASP A 113 -11.98 -12.69 -12.10
C ASP A 113 -13.34 -12.28 -11.50
N GLY A 114 -13.38 -11.23 -10.67
CA GLY A 114 -14.58 -10.76 -9.99
C GLY A 114 -14.82 -11.41 -8.62
N SER A 115 -14.03 -12.42 -8.23
CA SER A 115 -14.09 -13.00 -6.90
C SER A 115 -13.54 -12.05 -5.84
N SER A 116 -13.99 -12.22 -4.60
CA SER A 116 -13.49 -11.46 -3.45
C SER A 116 -13.30 -12.32 -2.22
N ILE A 117 -12.42 -11.87 -1.32
CA ILE A 117 -12.15 -12.50 -0.04
C ILE A 117 -12.15 -11.41 1.02
N GLN A 118 -13.03 -11.54 2.00
CA GLN A 118 -13.00 -10.76 3.23
C GLN A 118 -12.41 -11.61 4.34
N ILE A 119 -11.47 -11.06 5.10
CA ILE A 119 -10.89 -11.68 6.29
C ILE A 119 -11.13 -10.73 7.45
N LYS A 120 -11.83 -11.20 8.49
CA LYS A 120 -12.07 -10.43 9.70
C LYS A 120 -10.86 -10.54 10.65
N PRO A 121 -10.72 -9.61 11.62
CA PRO A 121 -9.65 -9.66 12.61
C PRO A 121 -9.61 -10.95 13.45
N ASP A 122 -10.76 -11.58 13.66
CA ASP A 122 -10.92 -12.84 14.40
C ASP A 122 -10.52 -14.09 13.59
N GLY A 123 -10.19 -13.92 12.30
CA GLY A 123 -9.81 -15.01 11.39
C GLY A 123 -10.95 -15.58 10.55
N GLU A 124 -12.20 -15.15 10.76
CA GLU A 124 -13.31 -15.52 9.87
C GLU A 124 -13.05 -15.05 8.44
N LYS A 125 -13.38 -15.88 7.46
CA LYS A 125 -13.20 -15.61 6.03
C LYS A 125 -14.51 -15.75 5.28
N ILE A 126 -14.80 -14.79 4.42
CA ILE A 126 -15.92 -14.85 3.48
C ILE A 126 -15.33 -14.76 2.08
N ILE A 127 -15.53 -15.81 1.28
CA ILE A 127 -15.09 -15.89 -0.12
C ILE A 127 -16.33 -15.78 -0.98
N GLN A 128 -16.38 -14.80 -1.86
CA GLN A 128 -17.40 -14.69 -2.90
C GLN A 128 -16.77 -15.06 -4.23
N ASN A 129 -17.31 -16.09 -4.88
CA ASN A 129 -16.85 -16.54 -6.19
C ASN A 129 -17.52 -15.70 -7.30
N PRO A 130 -16.97 -15.73 -8.53
CA PRO A 130 -17.54 -14.97 -9.66
C PRO A 130 -18.95 -15.42 -10.04
N ASP A 131 -19.30 -16.67 -9.75
CA ASP A 131 -20.65 -17.23 -9.97
C ASP A 131 -21.68 -16.80 -8.90
N GLY A 132 -21.28 -15.95 -7.96
CA GLY A 132 -22.11 -15.46 -6.86
C GLY A 132 -22.19 -16.42 -5.67
N SER A 133 -21.61 -17.62 -5.73
CA SER A 133 -21.53 -18.51 -4.57
C SER A 133 -20.64 -17.92 -3.48
N VAL A 134 -21.01 -18.15 -2.23
CA VAL A 134 -20.32 -17.65 -1.05
C VAL A 134 -19.87 -18.81 -0.18
N ILE A 135 -18.60 -18.81 0.19
CA ILE A 135 -18.02 -19.74 1.17
C ILE A 135 -17.66 -18.94 2.41
N GLN A 136 -18.26 -19.27 3.53
CA GLN A 136 -17.93 -18.71 4.83
C GLN A 136 -17.10 -19.74 5.62
N ILE A 137 -15.99 -19.30 6.19
CA ILE A 137 -15.11 -20.09 7.05
C ILE A 137 -15.04 -19.35 8.38
N ASP A 138 -15.54 -19.94 9.45
CA ASP A 138 -15.46 -19.31 10.76
C ASP A 138 -14.03 -19.33 11.34
N ALA A 139 -13.84 -18.68 12.49
CA ALA A 139 -12.54 -18.64 13.17
C ALA A 139 -12.02 -20.02 13.63
N THR A 140 -12.90 -21.02 13.74
CA THR A 140 -12.54 -22.41 14.07
C THR A 140 -12.15 -23.23 12.85
N GLY A 141 -12.42 -22.71 11.64
CA GLY A 141 -12.18 -23.38 10.37
C GLY A 141 -13.39 -24.12 9.81
N ALA A 142 -14.56 -24.07 10.46
CA ALA A 142 -15.77 -24.70 9.96
C ALA A 142 -16.26 -23.95 8.71
N LYS A 143 -16.63 -24.70 7.68
CA LYS A 143 -16.98 -24.16 6.36
C LYS A 143 -18.49 -24.28 6.10
N THR A 144 -19.10 -23.17 5.71
CA THR A 144 -20.48 -23.11 5.21
C THR A 144 -20.47 -22.62 3.77
N ILE A 145 -21.18 -23.30 2.89
CA ILE A 145 -21.30 -22.92 1.48
C ILE A 145 -22.73 -22.47 1.22
N LYS A 146 -22.89 -21.24 0.73
CA LYS A 146 -24.15 -20.70 0.20
C LYS A 146 -24.00 -20.59 -1.30
N LYS A 147 -24.75 -21.37 -2.07
CA LYS A 147 -24.77 -21.22 -3.54
C LYS A 147 -25.55 -19.96 -3.91
N SER A 148 -25.17 -19.32 -5.01
CA SER A 148 -26.01 -18.31 -5.65
C SER A 148 -27.37 -18.95 -5.94
N GLY A 149 -28.45 -18.32 -5.49
CA GLY A 149 -29.79 -18.91 -5.54
C GLY A 149 -30.25 -19.16 -6.96
N ASN A 150 -30.62 -20.40 -7.26
CA ASN A 150 -31.81 -20.66 -8.05
C ASN A 150 -32.98 -20.67 -7.06
N GLU A 151 -33.65 -19.54 -6.89
CA GLU A 151 -35.07 -19.45 -6.51
C GLU A 151 -35.74 -18.43 -7.43
#